data_AF-A0A6C0AU91-F1
#
_entry.id   AF-A0A6C0AU91-F1
#
_cell.length_a   1.000
_cell.length_b   1.000
_cell.length_c   1.000
_cell.angle_alpha   90.00
_cell.angle_beta   90.00
_cell.angle_gamma   90.00
#
_symmetry.space_group_name_H-M   'P 1'
#
loop_
_entity.id
_entity.type
_entity.pdbx_description
1 polymer ?
#
loop_
_entity_poly.entity_id
_entity_poly.type
_entity_poly.pdbx_seq_one_letter_code
_entity_poly.pdbx_strand_id
1 'polypeptide(L)'
;MEEEEYKLCRNTNCERYPPDWDFEEDTEDTYQEGQWKKCCLCDGYFDDDGFGDILFVQEEPNNQEDVACSLCGKEKNIVQMKGNGQYICEAACDEDEDEDEDD
;
A
#
# COMPACT_ATOMS: atom_id res chain seq x y z
N MET A 1 9.64 -4.30 29.12
CA MET A 1 9.66 -4.18 27.64
C MET A 1 8.25 -3.80 27.29
N GLU A 2 8.05 -2.55 26.88
CA GLU A 2 6.81 -2.19 26.21
C GLU A 2 6.83 -2.98 24.90
N GLU A 3 5.89 -3.92 24.75
CA GLU A 3 5.64 -4.54 23.45
C GLU A 3 5.12 -3.41 22.57
N GLU A 4 6.01 -2.75 21.82
CA GLU A 4 5.58 -1.80 20.81
C GLU A 4 4.70 -2.58 19.82
N GLU A 5 3.39 -2.32 19.88
CA GLU A 5 2.41 -2.84 18.94
C GLU A 5 2.76 -2.29 17.55
N TYR A 6 3.58 -3.04 16.82
CA TYR A 6 3.95 -2.74 15.45
C TYR A 6 2.71 -2.89 14.57
N LYS A 7 2.49 -1.91 13.70
CA LYS A 7 1.36 -1.91 12.78
C LYS A 7 1.85 -2.33 11.41
N LEU A 8 1.20 -3.34 10.84
CA LEU A 8 1.48 -3.85 9.49
C LEU A 8 0.21 -3.84 8.66
N CYS A 9 0.35 -3.51 7.38
CA CYS A 9 -0.69 -3.72 6.38
C CYS A 9 -1.04 -5.21 6.28
N ARG A 10 -2.33 -5.57 6.17
CA ARG A 10 -2.81 -6.96 6.32
C ARG A 10 -3.37 -7.64 5.06
N ASN A 11 -3.93 -6.91 4.10
CA ASN A 11 -4.49 -7.52 2.88
C ASN A 11 -3.43 -7.74 1.79
N THR A 12 -2.39 -6.91 1.77
CA THR A 12 -1.22 -7.08 0.91
C THR A 12 0.07 -7.23 1.75
N ASN A 13 -0.03 -7.84 2.94
CA ASN A 13 1.03 -8.13 3.93
C ASN A 13 2.36 -7.35 3.80
N CYS A 14 2.65 -6.48 4.77
CA CYS A 14 4.02 -6.02 4.98
C CYS A 14 4.73 -6.92 5.97
N GLU A 15 6.03 -7.12 5.77
CA GLU A 15 6.90 -7.85 6.70
C GLU A 15 7.66 -6.87 7.57
N ARG A 16 7.71 -7.10 8.89
CA ARG A 16 8.51 -6.25 9.79
C ARG A 16 10.00 -6.41 9.51
N TYR A 17 10.43 -7.66 9.31
CA TYR A 17 11.78 -8.04 8.95
C TYR A 17 11.67 -8.94 7.73
N PRO A 18 12.02 -8.46 6.53
CA PRO A 18 12.05 -9.27 5.34
C PRO A 18 12.95 -10.51 5.46
N PRO A 19 12.78 -11.53 4.60
CA PRO A 19 13.50 -12.79 4.68
C PRO A 19 15.03 -12.65 4.62
N ASP A 20 15.52 -11.59 3.98
CA ASP A 20 16.93 -11.24 3.80
C ASP A 20 17.45 -10.23 4.84
N TRP A 21 16.64 -9.85 5.85
CA TRP A 21 17.06 -8.96 6.92
C TRP A 21 18.21 -9.56 7.76
N ASP A 22 19.29 -8.81 7.90
CA ASP A 22 20.43 -9.11 8.77
C ASP A 22 20.32 -8.37 10.12
N PHE A 23 20.06 -9.08 11.22
CA PHE A 23 19.92 -8.45 12.53
C PHE A 23 21.20 -7.84 13.11
N GLU A 24 22.38 -8.11 12.52
CA GLU A 24 23.65 -7.52 12.94
C GLU A 24 23.98 -6.25 12.15
N GLU A 25 23.63 -6.20 10.86
CA GLU A 25 24.01 -5.12 9.95
C GLU A 25 22.86 -4.17 9.58
N ASP A 26 21.61 -4.65 9.59
CA ASP A 26 20.45 -3.89 9.16
C ASP A 26 19.74 -3.15 10.29
N THR A 27 19.24 -1.96 9.96
CA THR A 27 18.42 -1.13 10.84
C THR A 27 17.21 -0.61 10.08
N GLU A 28 16.16 -0.20 10.81
CA GLU A 28 14.89 0.23 10.20
C GLU A 28 15.01 1.44 9.27
N ASP A 29 16.05 2.25 9.46
CA ASP A 29 16.36 3.40 8.62
C ASP A 29 17.24 3.05 7.42
N THR A 30 18.06 1.99 7.50
CA THR A 30 19.09 1.69 6.50
C THR A 30 18.70 0.55 5.56
N TYR A 31 17.78 -0.32 5.96
CA TYR A 31 17.39 -1.48 5.17
C TYR A 31 16.48 -1.09 4.01
N GLN A 32 17.02 -1.16 2.79
CA GLN A 32 16.30 -1.02 1.51
C GLN A 32 17.01 -1.82 0.42
N GLU A 33 17.07 -3.16 0.58
CA GLU A 33 17.76 -4.04 -0.36
C GLU A 33 16.84 -4.57 -1.47
N GLY A 34 17.34 -4.53 -2.71
CA GLY A 34 16.72 -5.19 -3.85
C GLY A 34 15.25 -4.83 -4.05
N GLN A 35 14.38 -5.83 -3.85
CA GLN A 35 12.94 -5.81 -4.08
C GLN A 35 12.15 -5.25 -2.88
N TRP A 36 12.70 -5.33 -1.66
CA TRP A 36 12.01 -4.85 -0.47
C TRP A 36 12.14 -3.33 -0.32
N LYS A 37 11.01 -2.69 -0.01
CA LYS A 37 10.92 -1.24 0.19
C LYS A 37 10.20 -0.93 1.49
N LYS A 38 10.61 0.14 2.18
CA LYS A 38 9.95 0.59 3.41
C LYS A 38 8.53 1.04 3.07
N CYS A 39 7.55 0.51 3.79
CA CYS A 39 6.18 0.99 3.70
C CYS A 39 6.06 2.34 4.41
N CYS A 40 5.48 3.34 3.75
CA CYS A 40 5.23 4.64 4.38
C CYS A 40 3.98 4.66 5.28
N LEU A 41 3.16 3.60 5.23
CA LEU A 41 1.88 3.48 5.95
C LEU A 41 1.99 2.70 7.27
N CYS A 42 3.06 1.92 7.44
CA CYS A 42 3.18 0.94 8.51
C CYS A 42 4.67 0.70 8.84
N ASP A 43 4.98 -0.02 9.92
CA ASP A 43 6.36 -0.17 10.39
C ASP A 43 7.18 -1.19 9.56
N GLY A 44 6.54 -1.91 8.64
CA GLY A 44 7.17 -2.96 7.84
C GLY A 44 7.65 -2.53 6.45
N TYR A 45 8.00 -3.54 5.67
CA TYR A 45 8.48 -3.48 4.30
C TYR A 45 7.56 -4.27 3.40
N PHE A 46 7.40 -3.80 2.17
CA PHE A 46 6.65 -4.50 1.14
C PHE A 46 7.60 -4.99 0.05
N ASP A 47 7.20 -6.07 -0.61
CA ASP A 47 7.88 -6.61 -1.76
C ASP A 47 7.44 -5.85 -3.02
N ASP A 48 8.35 -5.15 -3.69
CA ASP A 48 8.08 -4.37 -4.91
C ASP A 48 8.07 -5.30 -6.14
N ASP A 49 7.14 -6.26 -6.15
CA ASP A 49 6.88 -7.19 -7.25
C ASP A 49 5.83 -6.65 -8.26
N GLY A 50 5.37 -5.41 -8.03
CA GLY A 50 4.31 -4.73 -8.78
C GLY A 50 2.90 -4.88 -8.17
N PHE A 51 2.69 -5.78 -7.22
CA PHE A 51 1.42 -5.89 -6.48
C PHE A 51 1.60 -5.54 -5.00
N GLY A 52 2.75 -5.89 -4.41
CA GLY A 52 3.02 -5.68 -2.99
C GLY A 52 3.06 -4.20 -2.57
N ASP A 53 3.24 -3.27 -3.50
CA ASP A 53 3.21 -1.82 -3.26
C ASP A 53 1.79 -1.25 -3.10
N ILE A 54 0.74 -2.06 -3.28
CA ILE A 54 -0.66 -1.63 -3.24
C ILE A 54 -1.32 -2.02 -1.91
N LEU A 55 -2.15 -1.15 -1.34
CA LEU A 55 -3.03 -1.42 -0.20
C LEU A 55 -4.50 -1.23 -0.60
N PHE A 56 -5.33 -2.27 -0.51
CA PHE A 56 -6.78 -2.15 -0.75
C PHE A 56 -7.46 -1.49 0.45
N VAL A 57 -7.66 -0.18 0.39
CA VAL A 57 -8.13 0.60 1.54
C VAL A 57 -9.61 0.45 1.82
N GLN A 58 -10.41 0.10 0.81
CA GLN A 58 -11.87 -0.08 0.96
C GLN A 58 -12.26 -1.51 1.38
N GLU A 59 -11.32 -2.45 1.38
CA GLU A 59 -11.53 -3.84 1.78
C GLU A 59 -11.22 -4.09 3.27
N GLU A 60 -11.74 -5.18 3.84
CA GLU A 60 -11.36 -5.63 5.17
C GLU A 60 -9.84 -5.93 5.23
N PRO A 61 -9.10 -5.51 6.28
CA PRO A 61 -9.56 -4.87 7.52
C PRO A 61 -9.58 -3.34 7.51
N ASN A 62 -9.28 -2.71 6.38
CA ASN A 62 -9.11 -1.25 6.30
C ASN A 62 -10.46 -0.52 6.26
N ASN A 63 -11.43 -1.03 5.49
CA ASN A 63 -12.83 -0.56 5.39
C ASN A 63 -12.95 0.98 5.32
N GLN A 64 -12.07 1.66 4.59
CA GLN A 64 -12.12 3.12 4.40
C GLN A 64 -13.18 3.46 3.36
N GLU A 65 -14.26 4.12 3.77
CA GLU A 65 -15.38 4.49 2.88
C GLU A 65 -15.19 5.88 2.26
N ASP A 66 -14.55 6.82 2.97
CA ASP A 66 -14.39 8.23 2.56
C ASP A 66 -13.01 8.50 1.92
N VAL A 67 -12.63 7.72 0.91
CA VAL A 67 -11.36 7.89 0.17
C VAL A 67 -11.59 8.11 -1.31
N ALA A 68 -10.80 9.00 -1.91
CA ALA A 68 -10.90 9.33 -3.32
C ALA A 68 -9.53 9.29 -4.00
N CYS A 69 -9.53 8.97 -5.29
CA CYS A 69 -8.35 9.03 -6.14
C CYS A 69 -7.81 10.46 -6.17
N SER A 70 -6.52 10.61 -5.87
CA SER A 70 -5.85 11.92 -5.84
C SER A 70 -5.71 12.56 -7.23
N LEU A 71 -5.92 11.79 -8.30
CA LEU A 71 -5.75 12.25 -9.68
C LEU A 71 -7.08 12.59 -10.36
N CYS A 72 -8.10 11.73 -10.23
CA CYS A 72 -9.39 11.89 -10.93
C CYS A 72 -10.58 12.14 -9.98
N GLY A 73 -10.42 11.99 -8.67
CA GLY A 73 -11.48 12.23 -7.68
C GLY A 73 -12.53 11.12 -7.56
N LYS A 74 -12.40 9.99 -8.28
CA LYS A 74 -13.29 8.82 -8.10
C LYS A 74 -13.18 8.28 -6.68
N GLU A 75 -14.28 7.78 -6.13
CA GLU A 75 -14.38 7.29 -4.73
C GLU A 75 -14.51 5.75 -4.66
N LYS A 76 -14.47 5.06 -5.80
CA LYS A 76 -14.61 3.61 -5.91
C LYS A 76 -13.35 2.99 -6.50
N ASN A 77 -13.10 1.74 -6.12
CA ASN A 77 -11.94 0.96 -6.55
C ASN A 77 -10.65 1.71 -6.25
N ILE A 78 -10.56 2.22 -5.01
CA ILE A 78 -9.43 3.03 -4.56
C ILE A 78 -8.45 2.17 -3.78
N VAL A 79 -7.20 2.27 -4.20
CA VAL A 79 -6.06 1.67 -3.52
C VAL A 79 -5.12 2.77 -3.03
N GLN A 80 -4.35 2.47 -1.99
CA GLN A 80 -3.33 3.36 -1.46
C GLN A 80 -1.95 2.77 -1.70
N MET A 81 -1.08 3.55 -2.32
CA MET A 81 0.29 3.14 -2.63
C MET A 81 1.12 3.15 -1.35
N LYS A 82 1.75 2.04 -0.99
CA LYS A 82 2.59 1.89 0.21
C LYS A 82 3.92 2.63 0.12
N GLY A 83 4.42 2.91 -1.08
CA GLY A 83 5.67 3.64 -1.27
C GLY A 83 5.58 5.14 -0.95
N ASN A 84 4.43 5.77 -1.19
CA ASN A 84 4.26 7.22 -1.06
C ASN A 84 2.96 7.65 -0.33
N GLY A 85 2.06 6.72 -0.05
CA GLY A 85 0.80 6.93 0.66
C GLY A 85 -0.32 7.51 -0.22
N GLN A 86 -0.10 7.62 -1.52
CA GLN A 86 -1.03 8.24 -2.45
C GLN A 86 -2.23 7.32 -2.72
N TYR A 87 -3.43 7.90 -2.71
CA TYR A 87 -4.65 7.21 -3.12
C TYR A 87 -4.82 7.32 -4.63
N ILE A 88 -4.95 6.18 -5.31
CA ILE A 88 -5.17 6.10 -6.75
C ILE A 88 -6.25 5.07 -7.08
N CYS A 89 -6.83 5.15 -8.27
CA CYS A 89 -7.68 4.08 -8.77
C CYS A 89 -6.86 2.80 -8.99
N GLU A 90 -7.43 1.65 -8.63
CA GLU A 90 -6.88 0.32 -8.89
C GLU A 90 -6.51 0.15 -10.38
N ALA A 91 -7.38 0.63 -11.27
CA ALA A 91 -7.19 0.59 -12.73
C ALA A 91 -6.53 1.87 -13.30
N ALA A 92 -5.65 2.54 -12.55
CA ALA A 92 -4.84 3.67 -13.04
C ALA A 92 -5.60 4.83 -13.72
N CYS A 93 -6.85 5.09 -13.28
CA CYS A 93 -7.75 6.10 -13.87
C CYS A 93 -8.12 5.83 -15.35
N ASP A 94 -7.82 4.65 -15.87
CA ASP A 94 -8.03 4.24 -17.26
C ASP A 94 -9.46 3.71 -17.51
N GLU A 95 -10.34 3.77 -16.50
CA GLU A 95 -11.78 3.74 -16.73
C GLU A 95 -12.17 5.09 -17.33
N ASP A 96 -12.05 5.20 -18.66
CA ASP A 96 -12.83 6.12 -19.45
C ASP A 96 -14.29 6.03 -18.98
N GLU A 97 -14.89 7.20 -18.79
CA GLU A 97 -16.32 7.35 -18.61
C GLU A 97 -17.02 6.83 -19.86
N ASP A 98 -17.27 5.52 -19.96
CA ASP A 98 -18.41 5.01 -20.71
C ASP A 98 -19.67 5.44 -19.93
N GLU A 99 -19.95 6.75 -19.96
CA GLU A 99 -21.30 7.25 -19.90
C GLU A 99 -22.06 6.53 -21.01
N ASP A 100 -22.95 5.61 -20.64
CA ASP A 100 -24.02 5.13 -21.51
C ASP A 100 -24.74 6.35 -22.15
N GLU A 101 -24.30 6.79 -23.32
CA GLU A 101 -25.07 7.64 -24.24
C GLU A 101 -26.19 6.76 -24.83
N ASP A 102 -27.27 6.63 -24.06
CA ASP A 102 -28.58 6.18 -24.52
C ASP A 102 -29.21 7.34 -25.32
N ASP A 103 -28.98 7.40 -26.65
CA ASP A 103 -29.85 8.11 -27.64
C ASP A 103 -29.88 7.39 -29.01
#